data_AF-Q0TZR4-F1
#
_entry.id   AF-Q0TZR4-F1
#
_cell.length_a   1.000
_cell.length_b   1.000
_cell.length_c   1.000
_cell.angle_alpha   90.00
_cell.angle_beta   90.00
_cell.angle_gamma   90.00
#
_symmetry.space_group_name_H-M   'P 1'
#
loop_
_entity.id
_entity.type
_entity.pdbx_description
1 polymer ?
#
loop_
_entity_poly.entity_id
_entity_poly.type
_entity_poly.pdbx_seq_one_letter_code
_entity_poly.pdbx_strand_id
1 'polypeptide(L)'
;MRILLIFSILSIAHAQSQCYSPNGNVLRSDGSYFSGFQACTSGGPPTICCATNRANPAGGDRSKGDTKDECLPNGLCQNRSVEEGGLTISFFANFCTDANFTSGNCLDICEQTRSARGNTQMTPCNNKADGDKWCCGTTRACCKTGVGVITLPLVFGAVNNNVSSSVVTISSLGTSASSTASSAIAPASSSPTPDTEKDGGIAGGAIAGIVIGVVAGLLLLTAVFLTMRRSKHRNLDEQASPMKHNQYANGRSETDRRQQIGEMDEGFGLVEMQQPPTTWFADPRNERFSLQ
;
A
#
# COMPACT_ATOMS: atom_id res chain seq x y z
N MET A 1 -22.37 22.41 47.04
CA MET A 1 -21.95 21.06 46.65
C MET A 1 -21.63 21.08 45.16
N ARG A 2 -20.34 21.23 44.79
CA ARG A 2 -19.86 21.27 43.40
C ARG A 2 -19.04 20.00 43.16
N ILE A 3 -19.54 19.11 42.31
CA ILE A 3 -18.88 17.87 41.92
C ILE A 3 -17.96 18.20 40.75
N LEU A 4 -16.64 18.18 40.99
CA LEU A 4 -15.62 18.27 39.95
C LEU A 4 -15.45 16.88 39.32
N LEU A 5 -16.04 16.67 38.15
CA LEU A 5 -15.79 15.51 37.28
C LEU A 5 -14.42 15.67 36.62
N ILE A 6 -13.42 14.96 37.13
CA ILE A 6 -12.12 14.80 36.48
C ILE A 6 -12.30 13.76 35.37
N PHE A 7 -12.55 14.21 34.15
CA PHE A 7 -12.43 13.37 32.97
C PHE A 7 -10.94 13.11 32.72
N SER A 8 -10.42 11.99 33.22
CA SER A 8 -9.14 11.45 32.81
C SER A 8 -9.20 11.11 31.32
N ILE A 9 -8.65 11.99 30.50
CA ILE A 9 -8.52 11.80 29.06
C ILE A 9 -7.50 10.69 28.85
N LEU A 10 -7.98 9.45 28.76
CA LEU A 10 -7.17 8.30 28.41
C LEU A 10 -6.78 8.46 26.94
N SER A 11 -5.60 9.04 26.68
CA SER A 11 -5.04 9.11 25.33
C SER A 11 -4.78 7.68 24.85
N ILE A 12 -5.70 7.15 24.04
CA ILE A 12 -5.48 5.89 23.34
C ILE A 12 -4.34 6.15 22.35
N ALA A 13 -3.13 5.71 22.72
CA ALA A 13 -2.01 5.67 21.80
C ALA A 13 -2.44 4.76 20.65
N HIS A 14 -2.76 5.35 19.50
CA HIS A 14 -2.98 4.59 18.27
C HIS A 14 -1.65 3.92 17.92
N ALA A 15 -1.56 2.62 18.15
CA ALA A 15 -0.47 1.82 17.62
C ALA A 15 -0.59 1.88 16.09
N GLN A 16 0.21 2.74 15.47
CA GLN A 16 0.36 2.76 14.01
C GLN A 16 0.93 1.41 13.61
N SER A 17 0.14 0.61 12.89
CA SER A 17 0.59 -0.70 12.41
C SER A 17 1.74 -0.51 11.43
N GLN A 18 2.81 -1.26 11.67
CA GLN A 18 4.01 -1.25 10.85
C GLN A 18 3.71 -1.87 9.48
N CYS A 19 4.21 -1.24 8.42
CA CYS A 19 4.03 -1.74 7.05
C CYS A 19 5.25 -2.55 6.62
N TYR A 20 5.00 -3.56 5.80
CA TYR A 20 5.98 -4.50 5.27
C TYR A 20 5.89 -4.54 3.75
N SER A 21 7.05 -4.68 3.13
CA SER A 21 7.21 -5.04 1.73
C SER A 21 6.80 -6.50 1.47
N PRO A 22 6.57 -6.89 0.21
CA PRO A 22 6.27 -8.28 -0.16
C PRO A 22 7.29 -9.30 0.30
N ASN A 23 8.55 -8.87 0.44
CA ASN A 23 9.65 -9.70 0.93
C ASN A 23 9.67 -9.83 2.46
N GLY A 24 8.66 -9.32 3.17
CA GLY A 24 8.57 -9.32 4.63
C GLY A 24 9.46 -8.30 5.33
N ASN A 25 10.18 -7.45 4.58
CA ASN A 25 10.99 -6.39 5.18
C ASN A 25 10.13 -5.22 5.63
N VAL A 26 10.39 -4.73 6.85
CA VAL A 26 9.81 -3.51 7.41
C VAL A 26 10.09 -2.29 6.52
N LEU A 27 9.06 -1.47 6.32
CA LEU A 27 9.21 -0.13 5.75
C LEU A 27 9.60 0.86 6.85
N ARG A 28 10.85 1.36 6.81
CA ARG A 28 11.33 2.36 7.78
C ARG A 28 10.91 3.77 7.35
N SER A 29 10.34 4.52 8.28
CA SER A 29 9.83 5.89 8.06
C SER A 29 10.91 6.98 8.19
N ASP A 30 12.20 6.63 8.14
CA ASP A 30 13.34 7.51 8.43
C ASP A 30 13.66 8.49 7.28
N GLY A 31 12.71 9.38 6.97
CA GLY A 31 12.85 10.43 5.96
C GLY A 31 12.90 9.91 4.52
N SER A 32 12.62 8.62 4.32
CA SER A 32 12.63 7.96 3.03
C SER A 32 11.28 8.08 2.30
N TYR A 33 11.24 7.61 1.04
CA TYR A 33 10.03 7.39 0.25
C TYR A 33 8.92 6.66 1.01
N PHE A 34 9.28 5.80 1.97
CA PHE A 34 8.36 4.97 2.72
C PHE A 34 7.66 5.70 3.88
N SER A 35 8.10 6.90 4.26
CA SER A 35 7.50 7.68 5.36
C SER A 35 6.04 8.09 5.11
N GLY A 36 5.62 8.12 3.84
CA GLY A 36 4.24 8.41 3.45
C GLY A 36 3.27 7.23 3.60
N PHE A 37 3.77 6.01 3.81
CA PHE A 37 2.95 4.80 3.85
C PHE A 37 2.52 4.46 5.28
N GLN A 38 1.23 4.23 5.45
CA GLN A 38 0.62 3.77 6.70
C GLN A 38 -0.60 2.91 6.38
N ALA A 39 -1.08 2.16 7.36
CA ALA A 39 -2.29 1.38 7.21
C ALA A 39 -3.52 2.22 6.88
N CYS A 40 -4.42 1.64 6.11
CA CYS A 40 -5.69 2.25 5.78
C CYS A 40 -6.56 2.39 7.03
N THR A 41 -6.94 3.62 7.35
CA THR A 41 -7.87 3.92 8.45
C THR A 41 -9.33 4.03 7.98
N SER A 42 -9.54 4.22 6.68
CA SER A 42 -10.86 4.37 6.05
C SER A 42 -10.83 3.93 4.60
N GLY A 43 -11.96 3.45 4.07
CA GLY A 43 -12.15 3.16 2.64
C GLY A 43 -11.57 1.83 2.16
N GLY A 44 -10.57 1.28 2.87
CA GLY A 44 -9.99 -0.03 2.56
C GLY A 44 -9.73 -0.87 3.81
N PRO A 45 -9.31 -2.13 3.64
CA PRO A 45 -8.95 -3.02 4.74
C PRO A 45 -7.77 -2.46 5.54
N PRO A 46 -7.78 -2.54 6.88
CA PRO A 46 -6.69 -2.03 7.71
C PRO A 46 -5.38 -2.81 7.55
N THR A 47 -5.42 -3.97 6.89
CA THR A 47 -4.24 -4.78 6.58
C THR A 47 -3.42 -4.24 5.41
N ILE A 48 -3.95 -3.28 4.66
CA ILE A 48 -3.28 -2.69 3.51
C ILE A 48 -2.65 -1.35 3.90
N CYS A 49 -1.45 -1.12 3.37
CA CYS A 49 -0.72 0.12 3.55
C CYS A 49 -0.66 0.92 2.25
N CYS A 50 -1.19 2.14 2.30
CA CYS A 50 -1.20 3.10 1.19
C CYS A 50 -0.45 4.38 1.59
N ALA A 51 -0.08 5.21 0.62
CA ALA A 51 0.66 6.46 0.87
C ALA A 51 -0.25 7.60 1.37
N THR A 52 -1.01 7.36 2.44
CA THR A 52 -2.02 8.28 2.97
C THR A 52 -1.44 9.37 3.88
N ASN A 53 -0.16 9.25 4.29
CA ASN A 53 0.54 10.20 5.16
C ASN A 53 1.38 11.26 4.38
N ARG A 54 1.13 11.43 3.08
CA ARG A 54 1.81 12.48 2.28
C ARG A 54 1.25 13.87 2.59
N ALA A 55 2.00 14.94 2.37
CA ALA A 55 1.53 16.30 2.65
C ALA A 55 0.49 16.79 1.62
N ASN A 56 0.71 16.49 0.34
CA ASN A 56 -0.16 16.93 -0.76
C ASN A 56 -1.44 16.09 -0.77
N PRO A 57 -2.65 16.66 -0.65
CA PRO A 57 -3.89 15.87 -0.61
C PRO A 57 -4.18 15.12 -1.92
N ALA A 58 -5.07 14.13 -1.87
CA ALA A 58 -5.54 13.43 -3.06
C ALA A 58 -6.23 14.40 -4.03
N GLY A 59 -5.85 14.35 -5.30
CA GLY A 59 -6.28 15.32 -6.32
C GLY A 59 -5.52 16.65 -6.28
N GLY A 60 -4.48 16.77 -5.45
CA GLY A 60 -3.59 17.92 -5.44
C GLY A 60 -2.72 18.01 -6.70
N ASP A 61 -2.13 19.18 -6.90
CA ASP A 61 -1.20 19.46 -8.00
C ASP A 61 0.12 18.71 -7.76
N ARG A 62 0.57 17.92 -8.75
CA ARG A 62 1.79 17.11 -8.66
C ARG A 62 3.06 17.96 -8.50
N SER A 63 3.04 19.22 -8.92
CA SER A 63 4.15 20.16 -8.69
C SER A 63 4.41 20.44 -7.20
N LYS A 64 3.41 20.20 -6.33
CA LYS A 64 3.53 20.33 -4.86
C LYS A 64 4.01 19.04 -4.17
N GLY A 65 4.45 18.05 -4.96
CA GLY A 65 4.92 16.74 -4.50
C GLY A 65 3.89 15.63 -4.70
N ASP A 66 4.24 14.42 -4.27
CA ASP A 66 3.37 13.25 -4.41
C ASP A 66 2.07 13.42 -3.59
N THR A 67 0.93 13.17 -4.23
CA THR A 67 -0.39 13.26 -3.58
C THR A 67 -0.66 12.06 -2.67
N LYS A 68 -1.51 12.26 -1.66
CA LYS A 68 -2.02 11.19 -0.80
C LYS A 68 -2.78 10.16 -1.63
N ASP A 69 -2.57 8.90 -1.29
CA ASP A 69 -3.43 7.83 -1.77
C ASP A 69 -4.76 7.84 -1.02
N GLU A 70 -5.77 7.24 -1.64
CA GLU A 70 -7.05 6.86 -1.06
C GLU A 70 -7.13 5.33 -1.05
N CYS A 71 -7.47 4.74 0.09
CA CYS A 71 -7.64 3.30 0.20
C CYS A 71 -8.97 2.87 -0.42
N LEU A 72 -8.94 1.81 -1.23
CA LEU A 72 -10.12 1.22 -1.84
C LEU A 72 -10.56 -0.06 -1.10
N PRO A 73 -11.86 -0.42 -1.16
CA PRO A 73 -12.38 -1.57 -0.41
C PRO A 73 -11.77 -2.90 -0.84
N ASN A 74 -11.33 -3.01 -2.10
CA ASN A 74 -10.65 -4.18 -2.66
C ASN A 74 -9.16 -4.29 -2.28
N GLY A 75 -8.66 -3.38 -1.44
CA GLY A 75 -7.27 -3.39 -0.98
C GLY A 75 -6.27 -2.71 -1.93
N LEU A 76 -6.75 -2.05 -2.98
CA LEU A 76 -5.92 -1.18 -3.82
C LEU A 76 -5.78 0.22 -3.21
N CYS A 77 -4.71 0.91 -3.61
CA CYS A 77 -4.48 2.32 -3.31
C CYS A 77 -4.72 3.15 -4.57
N GLN A 78 -5.67 4.08 -4.54
CA GLN A 78 -5.92 5.03 -5.61
C GLN A 78 -5.13 6.31 -5.38
N ASN A 79 -4.37 6.75 -6.37
CA ASN A 79 -3.71 8.04 -6.35
C ASN A 79 -4.36 8.96 -7.38
N ARG A 80 -4.93 10.08 -6.92
CA ARG A 80 -5.42 11.15 -7.78
C ARG A 80 -4.42 12.30 -7.75
N SER A 81 -4.04 12.83 -8.91
CA SER A 81 -3.17 13.99 -9.02
C SER A 81 -3.60 14.87 -10.18
N VAL A 82 -3.37 16.17 -10.07
CA VAL A 82 -3.56 17.12 -11.16
C VAL A 82 -2.19 17.49 -11.73
N GLU A 83 -2.04 17.39 -13.04
CA GLU A 83 -0.84 17.77 -13.77
C GLU A 83 -1.28 18.57 -15.01
N GLU A 84 -0.77 19.80 -15.16
CA GLU A 84 -1.19 20.72 -16.24
C GLU A 84 -2.71 20.96 -16.34
N GLY A 85 -3.41 20.88 -15.20
CA GLY A 85 -4.88 21.01 -15.14
C GLY A 85 -5.65 19.73 -15.50
N GLY A 86 -4.96 18.67 -15.95
CA GLY A 86 -5.55 17.35 -16.19
C GLY A 86 -5.55 16.48 -14.94
N LEU A 87 -6.70 15.89 -14.61
CA LEU A 87 -6.80 14.89 -13.54
C LEU A 87 -6.25 13.54 -14.03
N THR A 88 -5.20 13.07 -13.37
CA THR A 88 -4.62 11.73 -13.56
C THR A 88 -5.01 10.84 -12.38
N ILE A 89 -5.46 9.62 -12.68
CA ILE A 89 -5.82 8.60 -11.68
C ILE A 89 -4.94 7.37 -11.92
N SER A 90 -4.24 6.93 -10.88
CA SER A 90 -3.44 5.72 -10.87
C SER A 90 -3.87 4.79 -9.74
N PHE A 91 -3.70 3.49 -9.92
CA PHE A 91 -4.01 2.48 -8.91
C PHE A 91 -2.77 1.66 -8.61
N PHE A 92 -2.60 1.27 -7.35
CA PHE A 92 -1.42 0.53 -6.91
C PHE A 92 -1.80 -0.61 -5.97
N ALA A 93 -1.15 -1.75 -6.16
CA ALA A 93 -1.01 -2.76 -5.12
C ALA A 93 0.29 -2.44 -4.37
N ASN A 94 0.13 -1.84 -3.19
CA ASN A 94 1.25 -1.36 -2.37
C ASN A 94 1.67 -2.42 -1.34
N PHE A 95 1.66 -2.05 -0.06
CA PHE A 95 2.29 -2.76 1.04
C PHE A 95 1.24 -3.34 1.99
N CYS A 96 1.67 -4.15 2.96
CA CYS A 96 0.78 -4.81 3.90
C CYS A 96 1.21 -4.56 5.35
N THR A 97 0.30 -4.65 6.30
CA THR A 97 0.65 -4.61 7.73
C THR A 97 1.16 -5.95 8.26
N ASP A 98 0.94 -7.03 7.53
CA ASP A 98 1.46 -8.35 7.85
C ASP A 98 2.82 -8.55 7.18
N ALA A 99 3.79 -9.06 7.94
CA ALA A 99 5.11 -9.41 7.42
C ALA A 99 5.03 -10.62 6.47
N ASN A 100 4.02 -11.48 6.64
CA ASN A 100 3.77 -12.60 5.76
C ASN A 100 2.74 -12.22 4.68
N PHE A 101 3.22 -11.92 3.47
CA PHE A 101 2.35 -11.59 2.33
C PHE A 101 1.44 -12.74 1.89
N THR A 102 1.82 -13.98 2.19
CA THR A 102 1.03 -15.18 1.83
C THR A 102 -0.08 -15.51 2.84
N SER A 103 -0.24 -14.70 3.90
CA SER A 103 -1.24 -14.92 4.96
C SER A 103 -2.70 -14.82 4.50
N GLY A 104 -2.95 -14.29 3.29
CA GLY A 104 -4.28 -13.91 2.83
C GLY A 104 -4.76 -12.55 3.34
N ASN A 105 -4.04 -11.92 4.28
CA ASN A 105 -4.32 -10.57 4.76
C ASN A 105 -3.74 -9.48 3.84
N CYS A 106 -2.85 -9.87 2.92
CA CYS A 106 -2.15 -8.99 2.02
C CYS A 106 -2.58 -9.20 0.57
N LEU A 107 -2.49 -8.15 -0.22
CA LEU A 107 -2.74 -8.23 -1.65
C LEU A 107 -1.50 -8.79 -2.37
N ASP A 108 -1.36 -10.11 -2.37
CA ASP A 108 -0.26 -10.83 -3.01
C ASP A 108 -0.54 -11.11 -4.49
N ILE A 109 -0.45 -10.04 -5.29
CA ILE A 109 -0.66 -10.09 -6.73
C ILE A 109 0.52 -9.44 -7.47
N CYS A 110 0.59 -9.73 -8.77
CA CYS A 110 1.47 -9.02 -9.70
C CYS A 110 2.98 -9.10 -9.38
N GLU A 111 3.43 -10.17 -8.72
CA GLU A 111 4.83 -10.39 -8.30
C GLU A 111 5.83 -10.06 -9.42
N GLN A 112 5.56 -10.54 -10.63
CA GLN A 112 6.41 -10.39 -11.83
C GLN A 112 6.62 -8.93 -12.27
N THR A 113 5.78 -8.01 -11.82
CA THR A 113 5.77 -6.60 -12.25
C THR A 113 6.04 -5.63 -11.11
N ARG A 114 6.28 -6.14 -9.89
CA ARG A 114 6.60 -5.27 -8.76
C ARG A 114 7.91 -4.56 -9.01
N SER A 115 7.92 -3.26 -8.72
CA SER A 115 9.14 -2.47 -8.79
C SER A 115 10.14 -2.96 -7.75
N ALA A 116 11.40 -2.52 -7.86
CA ALA A 116 12.41 -2.77 -6.83
C ALA A 116 11.99 -2.23 -5.43
N ARG A 117 11.03 -1.32 -5.36
CA ARG A 117 10.47 -0.79 -4.11
C ARG A 117 9.35 -1.66 -3.54
N GLY A 118 8.92 -2.67 -4.27
CA GLY A 118 7.91 -3.64 -3.85
C GLY A 118 6.46 -3.24 -4.11
N ASN A 119 6.18 -2.08 -4.71
CA ASN A 119 4.83 -1.75 -5.18
C ASN A 119 4.68 -2.01 -6.68
N THR A 120 3.44 -2.19 -7.14
CA THR A 120 3.13 -2.34 -8.57
C THR A 120 1.90 -1.51 -8.94
N GLN A 121 1.93 -0.92 -10.13
CA GLN A 121 0.80 -0.20 -10.69
C GLN A 121 -0.23 -1.21 -11.22
N MET A 122 -1.50 -0.85 -11.09
CA MET A 122 -2.64 -1.65 -11.52
C MET A 122 -3.45 -0.84 -12.53
N THR A 123 -3.94 -1.49 -13.57
CA THR A 123 -4.78 -0.85 -14.57
C THR A 123 -6.14 -1.55 -14.66
N PRO A 124 -7.27 -0.88 -14.40
CA PRO A 124 -8.58 -1.51 -14.48
C PRO A 124 -8.97 -1.76 -15.93
N CYS A 125 -9.62 -2.90 -16.20
CA CYS A 125 -10.07 -3.26 -17.54
C CYS A 125 -11.25 -2.43 -18.03
N ASN A 126 -12.10 -1.94 -17.12
CA ASN A 126 -13.33 -1.20 -17.42
C ASN A 126 -13.19 0.32 -17.28
N ASN A 127 -11.99 0.87 -17.07
CA ASN A 127 -11.74 2.28 -16.73
C ASN A 127 -12.31 2.76 -15.39
N LYS A 128 -12.71 1.85 -14.48
CA LYS A 128 -13.32 2.24 -13.22
C LYS A 128 -12.56 1.68 -12.02
N ALA A 129 -12.60 2.43 -10.91
CA ALA A 129 -11.98 2.04 -9.64
C ALA A 129 -12.69 0.86 -8.97
N ASP A 130 -13.97 0.65 -9.29
CA ASP A 130 -14.84 -0.42 -8.79
C ASP A 130 -14.84 -1.67 -9.69
N GLY A 131 -13.93 -1.73 -10.67
CA GLY A 131 -13.78 -2.90 -11.53
C GLY A 131 -13.34 -4.14 -10.74
N ASP A 132 -13.79 -5.30 -11.19
CA ASP A 132 -13.35 -6.60 -10.70
C ASP A 132 -12.10 -7.09 -11.43
N LYS A 133 -11.88 -6.66 -12.68
CA LYS A 133 -10.76 -7.12 -13.54
C LYS A 133 -9.67 -6.07 -13.70
N TRP A 134 -8.43 -6.50 -13.45
CA TRP A 134 -7.26 -5.64 -13.42
C TRP A 134 -6.06 -6.25 -14.15
N CYS A 135 -5.26 -5.40 -14.80
CA CYS A 135 -3.93 -5.74 -15.27
C CYS A 135 -2.86 -5.30 -14.29
N CYS A 136 -1.80 -6.09 -14.18
CA CYS A 136 -0.53 -5.65 -13.64
C CYS A 136 0.16 -4.68 -14.61
N GLY A 137 0.68 -3.56 -14.08
CA GLY A 137 1.38 -2.54 -14.83
C GLY A 137 0.50 -1.39 -15.34
N THR A 138 1.03 -0.62 -16.28
CA THR A 138 0.43 0.62 -16.82
C THR A 138 -0.48 0.39 -18.04
N THR A 139 -0.54 -0.83 -18.56
CA THR A 139 -1.22 -1.12 -19.83
C THR A 139 -2.46 -1.98 -19.62
N ARG A 140 -3.40 -1.89 -20.57
CA ARG A 140 -4.61 -2.75 -20.64
C ARG A 140 -4.47 -3.90 -21.62
N ALA A 141 -3.26 -4.26 -22.03
CA ALA A 141 -3.06 -5.33 -23.00
C ALA A 141 -3.66 -6.65 -22.50
N CYS A 142 -3.48 -6.95 -21.20
CA CYS A 142 -4.01 -8.15 -20.55
C CYS A 142 -5.55 -8.25 -20.65
N CYS A 143 -6.26 -7.12 -20.58
CA CYS A 143 -7.72 -7.08 -20.64
C CYS A 143 -8.28 -7.52 -22.00
N LYS A 144 -7.52 -7.32 -23.08
CA LYS A 144 -7.94 -7.70 -24.43
C LYS A 144 -7.74 -9.20 -24.67
N THR A 145 -6.65 -9.76 -24.16
CA THR A 145 -6.27 -11.15 -24.37
C THR A 145 -6.87 -12.09 -23.32
N GLY A 146 -7.25 -11.56 -22.15
CA GLY A 146 -7.63 -12.35 -20.97
C GLY A 146 -6.44 -12.96 -20.23
N VAL A 147 -5.23 -12.87 -20.77
CA VAL A 147 -4.01 -13.46 -20.19
C VAL A 147 -3.41 -12.48 -19.19
N GLY A 148 -3.20 -12.91 -17.95
CA GLY A 148 -2.65 -12.06 -16.88
C GLY A 148 -3.64 -11.05 -16.30
N VAL A 149 -4.94 -11.23 -16.57
CA VAL A 149 -6.01 -10.50 -15.87
C VAL A 149 -6.18 -11.08 -14.47
N ILE A 150 -6.19 -10.20 -13.47
CA ILE A 150 -6.48 -10.56 -12.08
C ILE A 150 -7.89 -10.12 -11.75
N THR A 151 -8.64 -11.00 -11.10
CA THR A 151 -9.95 -10.68 -10.54
C THR A 151 -9.80 -10.35 -9.06
N LEU A 152 -10.13 -9.11 -8.68
CA LEU A 152 -10.17 -8.68 -7.29
C LEU A 152 -11.61 -8.64 -6.79
N PRO A 153 -11.89 -9.12 -5.57
CA PRO A 153 -13.20 -8.93 -4.97
C PRO A 153 -13.45 -7.44 -4.74
N LEU A 154 -14.72 -7.02 -4.79
CA LEU A 154 -15.08 -5.62 -4.52
C LEU A 154 -14.66 -5.20 -3.11
N VAL A 155 -14.72 -6.12 -2.14
CA VAL A 155 -14.27 -5.93 -0.77
C VAL A 155 -13.22 -7.00 -0.44
N PHE A 156 -12.05 -6.55 -0.01
CA PHE A 156 -10.94 -7.43 0.36
C PHE A 156 -11.29 -8.25 1.60
N GLY A 157 -10.97 -9.54 1.59
CA GLY A 157 -11.30 -10.46 2.68
C GLY A 157 -12.79 -10.83 2.77
N ALA A 158 -13.65 -10.25 1.93
CA ALA A 158 -14.96 -10.85 1.70
C ALA A 158 -14.71 -12.17 0.98
N VAL A 159 -14.81 -13.28 1.72
CA VAL A 159 -14.97 -14.60 1.14
C VAL A 159 -16.21 -14.52 0.26
N ASN A 160 -16.00 -14.31 -1.04
CA ASN A 160 -17.01 -14.60 -2.03
C ASN A 160 -17.24 -16.11 -1.90
N ASN A 161 -18.27 -16.52 -1.16
CA ASN A 161 -18.75 -17.89 -1.03
C ASN A 161 -19.22 -18.48 -2.39
N ASN A 162 -18.71 -17.98 -3.51
CA ASN A 162 -19.18 -18.31 -4.85
C ASN A 162 -18.08 -18.24 -5.93
N VAL A 163 -16.83 -18.63 -5.62
CA VAL A 163 -15.82 -18.86 -6.66
C VAL A 163 -15.43 -20.34 -6.70
N SER A 164 -16.15 -21.08 -7.55
CA SER A 164 -15.57 -22.22 -8.26
C SER A 164 -14.34 -21.71 -9.02
N SER A 165 -13.16 -22.05 -8.52
CA SER A 165 -11.90 -21.93 -9.26
C SER A 165 -11.96 -22.85 -10.48
N SER A 166 -12.45 -22.34 -11.60
CA SER A 166 -12.16 -22.92 -12.91
C SER A 166 -10.72 -22.60 -13.25
N VAL A 167 -9.79 -23.42 -12.72
CA VAL A 167 -8.42 -23.48 -13.21
C VAL A 167 -8.51 -23.88 -14.68
N VAL A 168 -8.28 -22.92 -15.58
CA VAL A 168 -8.17 -23.21 -17.01
C VAL A 168 -6.81 -23.85 -17.21
N THR A 169 -6.75 -25.17 -17.08
CA THR A 169 -5.60 -25.96 -17.48
C THR A 169 -5.38 -25.74 -18.96
N ILE A 170 -4.22 -25.17 -19.32
CA ILE A 170 -3.80 -24.98 -20.71
C ILE A 170 -3.49 -26.38 -21.27
N SER A 171 -4.49 -27.03 -21.87
CA SER A 171 -4.29 -28.22 -22.70
C SER A 171 -3.70 -27.78 -24.04
N SER A 172 -2.46 -28.20 -24.28
CA SER A 172 -1.79 -28.14 -25.57
C SER A 172 -2.67 -28.72 -26.68
N LEU A 173 -2.82 -27.97 -27.77
CA LEU A 173 -3.54 -28.36 -28.99
C LEU A 173 -2.97 -29.66 -29.58
N GLY A 174 -3.69 -30.77 -29.38
CA GLY A 174 -3.55 -31.99 -30.15
C GLY A 174 -4.78 -32.18 -31.03
N THR A 175 -4.63 -31.93 -32.33
CA THR A 175 -5.60 -32.20 -33.39
C THR A 175 -6.02 -33.67 -33.38
N SER A 176 -7.32 -33.97 -33.26
CA SER A 176 -7.94 -35.18 -33.80
C SER A 176 -9.47 -35.09 -33.80
N ALA A 177 -10.05 -35.68 -34.83
CA ALA A 177 -11.43 -35.54 -35.27
C ALA A 177 -12.43 -36.46 -34.56
N SER A 178 -13.71 -36.11 -34.76
CA SER A 178 -14.88 -36.99 -34.91
C SER A 178 -15.65 -37.46 -33.65
N SER A 179 -16.98 -37.44 -33.87
CA SER A 179 -18.04 -38.34 -33.39
C SER A 179 -18.97 -37.82 -32.28
N THR A 180 -20.14 -37.39 -32.73
CA THR A 180 -21.48 -37.59 -32.17
C THR A 180 -21.66 -38.78 -31.21
N ALA A 181 -22.33 -38.54 -30.07
CA ALA A 181 -23.42 -39.37 -29.55
C ALA A 181 -24.12 -38.69 -28.35
N SER A 182 -25.45 -38.59 -28.43
CA SER A 182 -26.35 -38.26 -27.33
C SER A 182 -26.44 -39.41 -26.31
N SER A 183 -26.60 -39.09 -25.02
CA SER A 183 -27.37 -39.92 -24.08
C SER A 183 -27.77 -39.10 -22.84
N ALA A 184 -28.96 -39.43 -22.35
CA ALA A 184 -29.74 -38.77 -21.31
C ALA A 184 -29.64 -39.51 -19.95
N ILE A 185 -30.31 -38.94 -18.92
CA ILE A 185 -30.73 -39.51 -17.60
C ILE A 185 -29.63 -39.40 -16.51
N ALA A 186 -29.83 -39.00 -15.23
CA ALA A 186 -30.97 -38.76 -14.32
C ALA A 186 -30.59 -37.73 -13.22
N PRO A 187 -31.55 -37.13 -12.47
CA PRO A 187 -31.27 -36.30 -11.29
C PRO A 187 -31.13 -37.15 -10.01
N ALA A 188 -30.04 -36.95 -9.26
CA ALA A 188 -29.87 -37.48 -7.91
C ALA A 188 -30.20 -36.38 -6.88
N SER A 189 -31.18 -36.66 -6.04
CA SER A 189 -31.58 -35.86 -4.88
C SER A 189 -30.75 -36.29 -3.67
N SER A 190 -30.05 -35.36 -3.04
CA SER A 190 -29.45 -35.56 -1.71
C SER A 190 -29.69 -34.33 -0.83
N SER A 191 -30.32 -34.59 0.30
CA SER A 191 -30.68 -33.64 1.35
C SER A 191 -29.51 -33.50 2.33
N PRO A 192 -28.96 -32.29 2.58
CA PRO A 192 -27.99 -32.10 3.65
C PRO A 192 -28.68 -31.88 5.01
N THR A 193 -28.21 -32.64 5.99
CA THR A 193 -28.48 -32.49 7.43
C THR A 193 -27.87 -31.20 8.00
N PRO A 194 -28.50 -30.53 8.97
CA PRO A 194 -27.95 -29.33 9.60
C PRO A 194 -26.87 -29.70 10.63
N ASP A 195 -25.64 -29.25 10.38
CA ASP A 195 -24.55 -29.31 11.35
C ASP A 195 -24.75 -28.27 12.46
N THR A 196 -24.70 -28.75 13.70
CA THR A 196 -24.79 -27.94 14.91
C THR A 196 -23.40 -27.36 15.20
N GLU A 197 -23.19 -26.11 14.78
CA GLU A 197 -22.02 -25.29 15.13
C GLU A 197 -21.98 -25.08 16.66
N LYS A 198 -20.90 -25.53 17.30
CA LYS A 198 -20.64 -25.30 18.72
C LYS A 198 -19.74 -24.07 18.85
N ASP A 199 -20.30 -22.96 19.32
CA ASP A 199 -19.57 -21.76 19.70
C ASP A 199 -18.56 -22.08 20.82
N GLY A 200 -17.29 -22.23 20.44
CA GLY A 200 -16.15 -22.44 21.35
C GLY A 200 -15.76 -21.15 22.07
N GLY A 201 -16.55 -20.71 23.04
CA GLY A 201 -16.18 -19.61 23.93
C GLY A 201 -14.97 -19.98 24.80
N ILE A 202 -13.88 -19.22 24.67
CA ILE A 202 -12.67 -19.38 25.50
C ILE A 202 -13.05 -19.21 26.97
N ALA A 203 -12.79 -20.26 27.76
CA ALA A 203 -13.10 -20.30 29.19
C ALA A 203 -12.54 -19.06 29.90
N GLY A 204 -13.42 -18.29 30.57
CA GLY A 204 -13.08 -17.01 31.19
C GLY A 204 -11.94 -17.06 32.22
N GLY A 205 -11.57 -18.24 32.70
CA GLY A 205 -10.41 -18.45 33.57
C GLY A 205 -9.07 -18.12 32.91
N ALA A 206 -8.93 -18.28 31.59
CA ALA A 206 -7.68 -17.97 30.89
C ALA A 206 -7.42 -16.45 30.79
N ILE A 207 -8.49 -15.66 30.71
CA ILE A 207 -8.42 -14.20 30.55
C ILE A 207 -7.98 -13.53 31.86
N ALA A 208 -8.41 -14.05 33.02
CA ALA A 208 -8.06 -13.48 34.33
C ALA A 208 -6.56 -13.58 34.66
N GLY A 209 -5.88 -14.64 34.21
CA GLY A 209 -4.45 -14.86 34.49
C GLY A 209 -3.53 -13.85 33.80
N ILE A 210 -3.86 -13.43 32.57
CA ILE A 210 -3.01 -12.54 31.78
C ILE A 210 -2.96 -11.14 32.39
N VAL A 211 -4.08 -10.63 32.90
CA VAL A 211 -4.17 -9.27 33.44
C VAL A 211 -3.31 -9.09 34.69
N ILE A 212 -3.32 -10.07 35.60
CA ILE A 212 -2.50 -10.02 36.83
C ILE A 212 -1.00 -10.09 36.49
N GLY A 213 -0.63 -10.90 35.50
CA GLY A 213 0.75 -11.02 35.03
C GLY A 213 1.31 -9.71 34.49
N VAL A 214 0.53 -8.96 33.70
CA VAL A 214 0.99 -7.68 33.12
C VAL A 214 1.21 -6.62 34.21
N VAL A 215 0.33 -6.53 35.21
CA VAL A 215 0.47 -5.55 36.30
C VAL A 215 1.72 -5.84 37.15
N ALA A 216 1.95 -7.11 37.51
CA ALA A 216 3.14 -7.51 38.25
C ALA A 216 4.42 -7.31 37.43
N GLY A 217 4.39 -7.63 36.14
CA GLY A 217 5.52 -7.47 35.22
C GLY A 217 5.94 -6.01 35.04
N LEU A 218 4.98 -5.08 34.90
CA LEU A 218 5.27 -3.65 34.76
C LEU A 218 5.89 -3.05 36.04
N LEU A 219 5.45 -3.49 37.23
CA LEU A 219 6.04 -3.06 38.50
C LEU A 219 7.51 -3.53 38.64
N LEU A 220 7.82 -4.76 38.21
CA LEU A 220 9.20 -5.25 38.22
C LEU A 220 10.09 -4.54 37.20
N LEU A 221 9.61 -4.34 35.97
CA LEU A 221 10.39 -3.66 34.92
C LEU A 221 10.68 -2.20 35.26
N THR A 222 9.71 -1.48 35.84
CA THR A 222 9.93 -0.09 36.27
C THR A 222 10.93 0.01 37.42
N ALA A 223 10.89 -0.92 38.39
CA ALA A 223 11.89 -0.98 39.45
C ALA A 223 13.31 -1.22 38.91
N VAL A 224 13.49 -2.17 37.98
CA VAL A 224 14.78 -2.46 37.34
C VAL A 224 15.28 -1.27 36.51
N PHE A 225 14.40 -0.64 35.74
CA PHE A 225 14.78 0.51 34.92
C PHE A 225 15.27 1.70 35.77
N LEU A 226 14.62 1.97 36.90
CA LEU A 226 15.00 3.06 37.80
C LEU A 226 16.33 2.78 38.52
N THR A 227 16.63 1.53 38.88
CA THR A 227 17.93 1.18 39.49
C THR A 227 19.08 1.29 38.48
N MET A 228 18.87 0.85 37.24
CA MET A 228 19.87 1.01 36.16
C MET A 228 20.09 2.48 35.80
N ARG A 229 19.03 3.29 35.76
CA ARG A 229 19.17 4.73 35.48
C ARG A 229 19.97 5.44 36.58
N ARG A 230 19.80 5.04 37.85
CA ARG A 230 20.56 5.61 38.97
C ARG A 230 22.04 5.21 38.96
N SER A 231 22.41 4.02 38.47
CA SER A 231 23.83 3.63 38.44
C SER A 231 24.63 4.39 37.38
N LYS A 232 24.01 4.73 36.24
CA LYS A 232 24.70 5.39 35.12
C LYS A 232 25.15 6.83 35.43
N HIS A 233 24.50 7.52 36.36
CA HIS A 233 24.89 8.87 36.75
C HIS A 233 26.10 8.94 37.68
N ARG A 234 26.60 7.82 38.22
CA ARG A 234 27.76 7.82 39.13
C ARG A 234 29.12 7.76 38.39
N ASN A 235 29.13 7.63 37.07
CA ASN A 235 30.35 7.52 36.26
C ASN A 235 30.76 8.83 35.55
N LEU A 236 30.02 9.93 35.74
CA LEU A 236 30.35 11.22 35.09
C LEU A 236 31.19 12.16 35.98
N ASP A 237 31.37 11.84 37.26
CA ASP A 237 32.18 12.67 38.17
C ASP A 237 33.67 12.28 38.17
N GLU A 238 34.08 11.23 37.46
CA GLU A 238 35.48 10.77 37.35
C GLU A 238 36.16 11.17 36.02
N GLN A 239 35.66 12.19 35.32
CA GLN A 239 36.33 12.76 34.12
C GLN A 239 36.56 14.28 34.18
N ALA A 240 36.58 14.85 35.39
CA ALA A 240 37.18 16.17 35.59
C ALA A 240 38.70 16.02 35.82
N SER A 241 39.47 15.85 34.74
CA SER A 241 40.93 16.11 34.75
C SER A 241 41.32 16.97 33.56
N PRO A 242 42.26 17.92 33.73
CA PRO A 242 42.41 19.09 32.88
C PRO A 242 43.15 18.81 31.56
N MET A 243 42.67 19.49 30.52
CA MET A 243 43.21 19.54 29.16
C MET A 243 44.73 19.80 29.12
N LYS A 244 45.46 18.95 28.38
CA LYS A 244 46.72 19.36 27.75
C LYS A 244 46.46 19.72 26.29
N HIS A 245 46.66 21.01 26.04
CA HIS A 245 46.79 21.68 24.76
C HIS A 245 47.79 20.96 23.86
N ASN A 246 47.41 20.67 22.62
CA ASN A 246 48.38 20.34 21.57
C ASN A 246 48.00 21.09 20.28
N GLN A 247 48.66 22.24 20.11
CA GLN A 247 48.82 22.92 18.83
C GLN A 247 49.59 21.99 17.90
N TYR A 248 49.02 21.63 16.76
CA TYR A 248 49.83 21.31 15.59
C TYR A 248 49.22 22.00 14.36
N ALA A 249 49.98 22.99 13.91
CA ALA A 249 49.84 23.64 12.64
C ALA A 249 50.00 22.62 11.50
N ASN A 250 49.08 22.63 10.55
CA ASN A 250 49.38 22.21 9.19
C ASN A 250 48.57 23.07 8.22
N GLY A 251 49.22 24.11 7.71
CA GLY A 251 48.73 24.84 6.54
C GLY A 251 49.21 24.14 5.28
N ARG A 252 48.31 23.95 4.30
CA ARG A 252 48.68 24.06 2.88
C ARG A 252 47.46 24.02 1.96
N SER A 253 47.42 25.06 1.12
CA SER A 253 46.94 25.05 -0.26
C SER A 253 45.44 25.06 -0.51
N GLU A 254 44.84 26.14 -0.07
CA GLU A 254 43.85 26.89 -0.84
C GLU A 254 44.56 27.46 -2.08
N THR A 255 44.29 26.92 -3.28
CA THR A 255 44.51 27.46 -4.66
C THR A 255 44.74 26.30 -5.65
N ASP A 256 43.74 25.46 -5.96
CA ASP A 256 43.69 24.74 -7.26
C ASP A 256 42.37 23.97 -7.51
N ARG A 257 41.22 24.66 -7.50
CA ARG A 257 39.96 24.03 -7.93
C ARG A 257 39.01 25.01 -8.59
N ARG A 258 39.56 25.86 -9.46
CA ARG A 258 38.80 26.87 -10.21
C ARG A 258 39.01 26.82 -11.74
N GLN A 259 39.55 25.71 -12.27
CA GLN A 259 39.87 25.61 -13.70
C GLN A 259 39.44 24.29 -14.36
N GLN A 260 38.26 23.77 -13.97
CA GLN A 260 37.62 22.70 -14.75
C GLN A 260 36.10 22.92 -14.83
N ILE A 261 35.73 24.07 -15.38
CA ILE A 261 34.43 24.27 -16.04
C ILE A 261 34.77 24.59 -17.49
N GLY A 262 35.21 23.55 -18.20
CA GLY A 262 35.28 23.59 -19.65
C GLY A 262 33.86 23.50 -20.17
N GLU A 263 33.41 24.58 -20.83
CA GLU A 263 32.88 24.51 -22.19
C GLU A 263 32.30 23.15 -22.59
N MET A 264 30.99 23.01 -22.39
CA MET A 264 30.17 22.26 -23.33
C MET A 264 29.18 23.27 -23.91
N ASP A 265 29.69 24.00 -24.90
CA ASP A 265 28.97 24.97 -25.70
C ASP A 265 28.13 24.25 -26.78
N GLU A 266 27.01 24.91 -27.06
CA GLU A 266 26.00 24.79 -28.10
C GLU A 266 26.01 23.61 -29.10
N GLY A 267 24.93 22.83 -29.03
CA GLY A 267 24.61 21.85 -30.07
C GLY A 267 23.28 21.14 -29.87
N PHE A 268 22.20 21.83 -29.48
CA PHE A 268 20.85 21.27 -29.54
C PHE A 268 20.02 22.07 -30.55
N GLY A 269 19.86 21.45 -31.72
CA GLY A 269 19.02 21.96 -32.79
C GLY A 269 17.59 22.17 -32.29
N LEU A 270 17.07 23.36 -32.59
CA LEU A 270 15.65 23.64 -32.62
C LEU A 270 15.03 22.74 -33.70
N VAL A 271 14.53 21.57 -33.29
CA VAL A 271 13.51 20.89 -34.07
C VAL A 271 12.25 21.69 -33.84
N GLU A 272 11.97 22.56 -34.81
CA GLU A 272 10.70 23.21 -35.04
C GLU A 272 9.60 22.13 -35.07
N MET A 273 8.92 21.93 -33.94
CA MET A 273 7.70 21.14 -33.90
C MET A 273 6.63 21.89 -34.68
N GLN A 274 6.41 21.45 -35.91
CA GLN A 274 5.24 21.78 -36.71
C GLN A 274 3.98 21.57 -35.85
N GLN A 275 3.32 22.67 -35.51
CA GLN A 275 2.02 22.65 -34.83
C GLN A 275 1.01 21.89 -35.72
N PRO A 276 0.25 20.93 -35.18
CA PRO A 276 -0.88 20.36 -35.91
C PRO A 276 -1.98 21.43 -36.06
N PRO A 277 -2.68 21.49 -37.20
CA PRO A 277 -3.74 22.47 -37.43
C PRO A 277 -4.89 22.29 -36.44
N THR A 278 -5.13 23.34 -35.67
CA THR A 278 -6.35 23.54 -34.87
C THR A 278 -7.52 23.83 -35.79
N THR A 279 -8.23 22.79 -36.23
CA THR A 279 -9.60 22.94 -36.76
C THR A 279 -10.47 21.78 -36.31
N TRP A 280 -11.07 21.91 -35.11
CA TRP A 280 -12.32 21.24 -34.82
C TRP A 280 -13.35 22.30 -34.48
N PHE A 281 -14.17 22.58 -35.48
CA PHE A 281 -15.38 23.38 -35.42
C PHE A 281 -16.30 22.84 -34.32
N ALA A 282 -16.76 23.75 -33.46
CA ALA A 282 -17.99 23.56 -32.71
C ALA A 282 -19.17 23.63 -33.70
N ASP A 283 -19.96 22.58 -33.78
CA ASP A 283 -21.32 22.63 -34.35
C ASP A 283 -22.35 22.40 -33.23
N PRO A 284 -23.06 23.45 -32.78
CA PRO A 284 -24.18 23.32 -31.87
C PRO A 284 -25.48 23.34 -32.67
N ARG A 285 -25.87 22.21 -33.30
CA ARG A 285 -27.20 22.05 -33.87
C ARG A 285 -27.54 20.57 -34.10
N ASN A 286 -28.04 19.88 -33.08
CA ASN A 286 -29.07 18.88 -33.32
C ASN A 286 -29.99 18.73 -32.09
N GLU A 287 -31.06 19.51 -32.11
CA GLU A 287 -32.28 19.25 -31.36
C GLU A 287 -33.03 18.05 -31.95
N ARG A 288 -33.91 17.48 -31.12
CA ARG A 288 -35.03 16.57 -31.42
C ARG A 288 -34.70 15.09 -31.51
N PHE A 289 -34.99 14.39 -30.42
CA PHE A 289 -35.65 13.10 -30.51
C PHE A 289 -36.98 13.14 -29.77
N SER A 290 -38.03 12.81 -30.52
CA SER A 290 -39.43 12.76 -30.14
C SER A 290 -39.71 11.72 -29.07
N LEU A 291 -40.63 12.08 -28.18
CA LEU A 291 -41.48 11.15 -27.42
C LEU A 291 -42.49 10.50 -28.37
N GLN A 292 -42.51 9.17 -28.39
CA GLN A 292 -43.69 8.34 -28.60
C GLN A 292 -43.56 7.10 -27.71
#